data_AF-A0A382ZMJ5-F1
#
_entry.id   AF-A0A382ZMJ5-F1
#
_cell.length_a   1.000
_cell.length_b   1.000
_cell.length_c   1.000
_cell.angle_alpha   90.00
_cell.angle_beta   90.00
_cell.angle_gamma   90.00
#
_symmetry.space_group_name_H-M   'P 1'
#
loop_
_entity.id
_entity.type
_entity.pdbx_description
1 polymer ?
#
loop_
_entity_poly.entity_id
_entity_poly.type
_entity_poly.pdbx_seq_one_letter_code
_entity_poly.pdbx_strand_id
1 'polypeptide(L)'
;MSSVIIVIVSFILFALGYTFYSKYLSSKIFDLDDNETTPAHNQNDGIDFVPTKKHILFGHHFTSIAGAAPIIGPCIAVYWGWLPAILWVVLGTIFMGAVHDFGALVISLKEKGKSVADISSKVINKRVRIMFLIFIMCLTWLVLAVFANAIAGLFKKYPTAVL
;
A
#
# COMPACT_ATOMS: atom_id res chain seq x y z
N MET A 1 -4.56 -14.66 -28.47
CA MET A 1 -5.61 -14.30 -27.50
C MET A 1 -5.89 -12.82 -27.61
N SER A 2 -7.15 -12.40 -27.62
CA SER A 2 -7.47 -10.96 -27.52
C SER A 2 -7.05 -10.47 -26.13
N SER A 3 -6.32 -9.34 -26.06
CA SER A 3 -5.90 -8.72 -24.81
C SER A 3 -7.08 -8.43 -23.87
N VAL A 4 -8.27 -8.25 -24.44
CA VAL A 4 -9.53 -8.07 -23.70
C VAL A 4 -9.84 -9.27 -22.81
N ILE A 5 -9.57 -10.49 -23.29
CA ILE A 5 -9.82 -11.73 -22.51
C ILE A 5 -8.91 -11.76 -21.28
N ILE A 6 -7.64 -11.39 -21.45
CA ILE A 6 -6.67 -11.34 -20.35
C ILE A 6 -7.14 -10.36 -19.28
N VAL A 7 -7.58 -9.16 -19.69
CA VAL A 7 -8.07 -8.13 -18.77
C VAL A 7 -9.30 -8.63 -18.00
N ILE A 8 -10.27 -9.24 -18.69
CA ILE A 8 -11.47 -9.80 -18.06
C ILE A 8 -11.11 -10.87 -17.04
N VAL A 9 -10.21 -11.80 -17.39
CA VAL A 9 -9.74 -12.85 -16.46
C VAL A 9 -9.06 -12.24 -15.24
N SER A 10 -8.20 -11.24 -15.42
CA SER A 10 -7.55 -10.54 -14.31
C SER A 10 -8.55 -9.86 -13.37
N PHE A 11 -9.58 -9.21 -13.91
CA PHE A 11 -10.64 -8.61 -13.09
C PHE A 11 -11.44 -9.64 -12.31
N ILE A 12 -11.75 -10.80 -12.93
CA ILE A 12 -12.40 -11.91 -12.24
C ILE A 12 -11.50 -12.40 -11.09
N LEU A 13 -10.20 -12.58 -11.32
CA LEU A 13 -9.26 -13.01 -10.28
C LEU A 13 -9.18 -11.99 -9.14
N PHE A 14 -9.15 -10.69 -9.43
CA PHE A 14 -9.19 -9.66 -8.39
C PHE A 14 -10.51 -9.66 -7.62
N ALA A 15 -11.64 -9.84 -8.30
CA ALA A 15 -12.95 -9.95 -7.65
C ALA A 15 -13.00 -11.17 -6.72
N LEU A 16 -12.51 -12.33 -7.18
CA LEU A 16 -12.42 -13.55 -6.36
C LEU A 16 -11.47 -13.38 -5.17
N GLY A 17 -10.31 -12.74 -5.38
CA GLY A 17 -9.39 -12.39 -4.31
C GLY A 17 -10.04 -11.49 -3.26
N TYR A 18 -10.79 -10.47 -3.71
CA TYR A 18 -11.53 -9.60 -2.81
C TYR A 18 -12.64 -10.33 -2.07
N THR A 19 -13.48 -11.15 -2.72
CA THR A 19 -14.63 -11.76 -2.02
C THR A 19 -14.24 -12.92 -1.11
N PHE A 20 -13.33 -13.78 -1.54
CA PHE A 20 -12.97 -15.00 -0.81
C PHE A 20 -11.76 -14.80 0.08
N TYR A 21 -10.67 -14.29 -0.48
CA TYR A 21 -9.41 -14.21 0.25
C TYR A 21 -9.39 -13.08 1.27
N SER A 22 -9.96 -11.90 0.96
CA SER A 22 -10.05 -10.83 1.96
C SER A 22 -10.96 -11.21 3.14
N LYS A 23 -12.06 -11.95 2.88
CA LYS A 23 -12.95 -12.44 3.94
C LYS A 23 -12.24 -13.45 4.84
N TYR A 24 -11.47 -14.37 4.27
CA TYR A 24 -10.63 -15.30 5.02
C TYR A 24 -9.60 -14.56 5.88
N LEU A 25 -8.93 -13.56 5.31
CA LEU A 25 -7.93 -12.75 6.00
C LEU A 25 -8.55 -11.96 7.16
N SER A 26 -9.67 -11.28 6.92
CA SER A 26 -10.39 -10.48 7.90
C SER A 26 -10.92 -11.31 9.07
N SER A 27 -11.56 -12.44 8.80
CA SER A 27 -12.23 -13.25 9.83
C SER A 27 -11.30 -14.25 10.50
N LYS A 28 -10.49 -15.00 9.72
CA LYS A 28 -9.76 -16.15 10.26
C LYS A 28 -8.35 -15.81 10.73
N ILE A 29 -7.70 -14.83 10.10
CA ILE A 29 -6.32 -14.46 10.42
C ILE A 29 -6.30 -13.27 11.39
N PHE A 30 -7.03 -12.21 11.06
CA PHE A 30 -6.99 -10.98 11.84
C PHE A 30 -8.11 -10.82 12.87
N ASP A 31 -9.14 -11.66 12.79
CA ASP A 31 -10.29 -11.67 13.71
C ASP A 31 -10.85 -10.25 13.93
N LEU A 32 -11.31 -9.65 12.84
CA LEU A 32 -11.93 -8.33 12.85
C LEU A 32 -13.42 -8.47 13.18
N ASP A 33 -13.88 -7.70 14.17
CA ASP A 33 -15.28 -7.61 14.58
C ASP A 33 -15.84 -6.24 14.17
N ASP A 34 -16.98 -6.23 13.48
CA ASP A 34 -17.68 -5.01 13.06
C ASP A 34 -18.26 -4.23 14.27
N ASN A 35 -18.37 -4.86 15.44
CA ASN A 35 -18.80 -4.20 16.68
C ASN A 35 -17.66 -3.47 17.40
N GLU A 36 -16.40 -3.67 17.01
CA GLU A 36 -15.27 -2.96 17.60
C GLU A 36 -15.24 -1.49 17.16
N THR A 37 -15.30 -0.61 18.14
CA THR A 37 -15.11 0.84 17.93
C THR A 37 -13.65 1.16 17.64
N THR A 38 -13.38 1.84 16.53
CA THR A 38 -12.01 2.21 16.16
C THR A 38 -11.43 3.29 17.09
N PRO A 39 -10.09 3.38 17.21
CA PRO A 39 -9.43 4.42 18.02
C PRO A 39 -9.87 5.85 17.66
N ALA A 40 -10.16 6.10 16.38
CA ALA A 40 -10.68 7.38 15.90
C ALA A 40 -11.98 7.81 16.59
N HIS A 41 -12.84 6.85 16.98
CA HIS A 41 -14.10 7.15 17.68
C HIS A 41 -13.91 7.22 19.19
N ASN A 42 -13.12 6.32 19.78
CA ASN A 42 -12.94 6.24 21.24
C ASN A 42 -11.96 7.26 21.81
N GLN A 43 -10.97 7.70 21.02
CA GLN A 43 -9.92 8.63 21.43
C GLN A 43 -10.03 9.96 20.67
N ASN A 44 -11.23 10.33 20.22
CA ASN A 44 -11.47 11.49 19.38
C ASN A 44 -10.97 12.79 20.02
N ASP A 45 -9.80 13.26 19.58
CA ASP A 45 -9.12 14.44 20.11
C ASP A 45 -9.20 15.64 19.15
N GLY A 46 -9.79 15.46 17.97
CA GLY A 46 -9.90 16.47 16.93
C GLY A 46 -8.59 16.76 16.17
N ILE A 47 -7.50 16.03 16.45
CA ILE A 47 -6.17 16.24 15.87
C ILE A 47 -5.64 14.93 15.26
N ASP A 48 -5.25 13.96 16.10
CA ASP A 48 -4.66 12.69 15.66
C ASP A 48 -5.74 11.62 15.42
N PHE A 49 -6.84 11.69 16.16
CA PHE A 49 -7.96 10.75 16.10
C PHE A 49 -9.22 11.49 15.70
N VAL A 50 -9.58 11.40 14.42
CA VAL A 50 -10.79 12.04 13.88
C VAL A 50 -11.61 11.04 13.07
N PRO A 51 -12.88 10.76 13.46
CA PRO A 51 -13.80 9.96 12.66
C PRO A 51 -13.95 10.52 11.25
N THR A 52 -13.50 9.76 10.26
CA THR A 52 -13.46 10.21 8.86
C THR A 52 -14.26 9.27 7.97
N LYS A 53 -14.92 9.83 6.95
CA LYS A 53 -15.71 9.03 6.00
C LYS A 53 -14.81 8.08 5.20
N LYS A 54 -15.27 6.85 4.98
CA LYS A 54 -14.50 5.78 4.32
C LYS A 54 -13.93 6.17 2.95
N HIS A 55 -14.65 6.96 2.16
CA HIS A 55 -14.20 7.40 0.83
C HIS A 55 -13.05 8.43 0.89
N ILE A 56 -13.01 9.28 1.92
CA ILE A 56 -11.91 10.22 2.14
C ILE A 56 -10.66 9.44 2.56
N LEU A 57 -10.83 8.50 3.51
CA LEU A 57 -9.76 7.61 3.96
C LEU A 57 -9.18 6.78 2.81
N PHE A 58 -10.06 6.25 1.93
CA PHE A 58 -9.63 5.57 0.70
C PHE A 58 -8.76 6.47 -0.18
N GLY A 59 -9.16 7.73 -0.38
CA GLY A 59 -8.36 8.71 -1.12
C GLY A 59 -6.97 8.89 -0.53
N HIS A 60 -6.86 9.08 0.79
CA HIS A 60 -5.57 9.21 1.47
C HIS A 60 -4.68 7.97 1.26
N HIS A 61 -5.22 6.77 1.50
CA HIS A 61 -4.48 5.53 1.27
C HIS A 61 -4.09 5.35 -0.19
N PHE A 62 -5.00 5.62 -1.12
CA PHE A 62 -4.73 5.53 -2.55
C PHE A 62 -3.59 6.46 -2.95
N THR A 63 -3.61 7.74 -2.53
CA THR A 63 -2.52 8.69 -2.82
C THR A 63 -1.19 8.30 -2.18
N SER A 64 -1.20 7.63 -1.02
CA SER A 64 0.05 7.18 -0.37
C SER A 64 0.73 6.02 -1.10
N ILE A 65 -0.03 5.23 -1.86
CA ILE A 65 0.47 4.07 -2.63
C ILE A 65 0.67 4.44 -4.11
N ALA A 66 -0.19 5.31 -4.63
CA ALA A 66 -0.16 5.79 -6.02
C ALA A 66 1.05 6.70 -6.25
N GLY A 67 2.17 6.09 -6.65
CA GLY A 67 3.39 6.77 -7.06
C GLY A 67 3.85 6.38 -8.46
N ALA A 68 5.15 6.53 -8.71
CA ALA A 68 5.75 6.07 -9.96
C ALA A 68 5.83 4.52 -10.04
N ALA A 69 5.79 3.82 -8.90
CA ALA A 69 5.97 2.37 -8.83
C ALA A 69 4.88 1.57 -9.58
N PRO A 70 3.57 1.86 -9.47
CA PRO A 70 2.53 1.23 -10.29
C PRO A 70 2.69 1.41 -11.80
N ILE A 71 3.43 2.43 -12.26
CA ILE A 71 3.67 2.69 -13.68
C ILE A 71 4.94 1.97 -14.14
N ILE A 72 6.04 2.17 -13.41
CA ILE A 72 7.36 1.64 -13.78
C ILE A 72 7.44 0.13 -13.56
N GLY A 73 6.80 -0.39 -12.50
CA GLY A 73 6.84 -1.80 -12.12
C GLY A 73 6.37 -2.74 -13.25
N PRO A 74 5.14 -2.57 -13.79
CA PRO A 74 4.67 -3.37 -14.91
C PRO A 74 5.53 -3.21 -16.17
N CYS A 75 6.02 -1.99 -16.46
CA CYS A 75 6.92 -1.77 -17.60
C CYS A 75 8.22 -2.58 -17.48
N ILE A 76 8.81 -2.64 -16.28
CA ILE A 76 10.00 -3.45 -16.02
C ILE A 76 9.65 -4.94 -16.08
N ALA A 77 8.51 -5.35 -15.53
CA ALA A 77 8.08 -6.75 -15.53
C ALA A 77 7.92 -7.29 -16.96
N VAL A 78 7.50 -6.46 -17.92
CA VAL A 78 7.39 -6.84 -19.34
C VAL A 78 8.73 -7.21 -19.97
N TYR A 79 9.88 -6.76 -19.44
CA TYR A 79 11.19 -7.23 -19.90
C TYR A 79 11.37 -8.75 -19.72
N TRP A 80 10.65 -9.34 -18.78
CA TRP A 80 10.66 -10.78 -18.48
C TRP A 80 9.59 -11.55 -19.26
N GLY A 81 8.89 -10.87 -20.18
CA GLY A 81 7.81 -11.42 -20.98
C GLY A 81 6.42 -11.01 -20.47
N TRP A 82 5.46 -10.97 -21.38
CA TRP A 82 4.09 -10.50 -21.10
C TRP A 82 3.35 -11.40 -20.09
N LEU A 83 3.52 -12.72 -20.19
CA LEU A 83 2.80 -13.67 -19.34
C LEU A 83 3.33 -13.67 -17.90
N PRO A 84 4.66 -13.77 -17.65
CA PRO A 84 5.21 -13.62 -16.30
C PRO A 84 4.86 -12.27 -15.67
N ALA A 85 4.87 -11.18 -16.45
CA ALA A 85 4.48 -9.87 -15.97
C ALA A 85 3.03 -9.84 -15.47
N ILE A 86 2.09 -10.38 -16.25
CA ILE A 86 0.68 -10.44 -15.87
C ILE A 86 0.46 -11.33 -14.65
N LEU A 87 1.10 -12.51 -14.61
CA LEU A 87 0.99 -13.40 -13.45
C LEU A 87 1.52 -12.72 -12.19
N TRP A 88 2.66 -12.03 -12.28
CA TRP A 88 3.23 -11.29 -11.16
C TRP A 88 2.32 -10.15 -10.70
N VAL A 89 1.77 -9.36 -11.62
CA VAL A 89 0.86 -8.26 -11.28
C VAL A 89 -0.42 -8.80 -10.64
N VAL A 90 -1.03 -9.84 -11.20
CA VAL A 90 -2.31 -10.35 -10.68
C VAL A 90 -2.10 -11.11 -9.37
N LEU A 91 -1.25 -12.13 -9.37
CA LEU A 91 -1.05 -12.98 -8.19
C LEU A 91 -0.27 -12.26 -7.10
N GLY A 92 0.75 -11.47 -7.46
CA GLY A 92 1.54 -10.68 -6.51
C GLY A 92 0.68 -9.64 -5.79
N THR A 93 -0.24 -8.97 -6.50
CA THR A 93 -1.19 -8.05 -5.84
C THR A 93 -2.14 -8.78 -4.90
N ILE A 94 -2.69 -9.94 -5.29
CA ILE A 94 -3.65 -10.67 -4.45
C ILE A 94 -2.99 -11.25 -3.18
N PHE A 95 -1.84 -11.91 -3.32
CA PHE A 95 -1.24 -12.70 -2.24
C PHE A 95 -0.17 -11.97 -1.44
N MET A 96 0.51 -10.98 -2.01
CA MET A 96 1.56 -10.23 -1.32
C MET A 96 1.12 -8.81 -1.02
N GLY A 97 0.85 -7.99 -2.05
CA GLY A 97 0.60 -6.57 -1.89
C GLY A 97 -0.62 -6.26 -1.02
N ALA A 98 -1.79 -6.79 -1.40
CA ALA A 98 -3.03 -6.54 -0.67
C ALA A 98 -2.99 -7.09 0.76
N VAL A 99 -2.36 -8.25 0.96
CA VAL A 99 -2.21 -8.86 2.30
C VAL A 99 -1.29 -8.04 3.19
N HIS A 100 -0.17 -7.60 2.65
CA HIS A 100 0.81 -6.77 3.36
C HIS A 100 0.16 -5.45 3.81
N ASP A 101 -0.51 -4.75 2.90
CA ASP A 101 -1.11 -3.45 3.21
C ASP A 101 -2.29 -3.60 4.17
N PHE A 102 -3.15 -4.61 3.97
CA PHE A 102 -4.24 -4.91 4.88
C PHE A 102 -3.73 -5.26 6.28
N GLY A 103 -2.71 -6.13 6.38
CA GLY A 103 -2.13 -6.53 7.65
C GLY A 103 -1.46 -5.36 8.38
N ALA A 104 -0.71 -4.52 7.67
CA ALA A 104 -0.10 -3.32 8.24
C ALA A 104 -1.14 -2.35 8.80
N LEU A 105 -2.25 -2.14 8.08
CA LEU A 105 -3.37 -1.30 8.52
C LEU A 105 -4.05 -1.87 9.76
N VAL A 106 -4.38 -3.17 9.75
CA VAL A 106 -5.03 -3.83 10.90
C VAL A 106 -4.16 -3.76 12.15
N ILE A 107 -2.87 -4.07 12.02
CA ILE A 107 -1.93 -4.04 13.15
C ILE A 107 -1.78 -2.61 13.70
N SER A 108 -1.65 -1.61 12.83
CA SER A 108 -1.60 -0.22 13.24
C SER A 108 -2.89 0.21 13.95
N LEU A 109 -4.06 -0.18 13.44
CA LEU A 109 -5.36 0.13 14.05
C LEU A 109 -5.49 -0.49 15.45
N LYS A 110 -5.10 -1.77 15.63
CA LYS A 110 -5.12 -2.44 16.94
C LYS A 110 -4.13 -1.82 17.93
N GLU A 111 -3.02 -1.25 17.46
CA GLU A 111 -2.04 -0.53 18.28
C GLU A 111 -2.26 1.01 18.34
N LYS A 112 -3.50 1.46 18.09
CA LYS A 112 -3.91 2.88 18.22
C LYS A 112 -3.17 3.82 17.26
N GLY A 113 -3.02 3.43 16.01
CA GLY A 113 -2.42 4.25 14.95
C GLY A 113 -0.89 4.33 14.99
N LYS A 114 -0.23 3.48 15.78
CA LYS A 114 1.24 3.47 15.88
C LYS A 114 1.89 2.99 14.58
N SER A 115 3.10 3.50 14.33
CA SER A 115 3.93 3.08 13.20
C SER A 115 4.41 1.64 13.38
N VAL A 116 4.66 0.93 12.28
CA VAL A 116 5.22 -0.43 12.31
C VAL A 116 6.53 -0.48 13.09
N ALA A 117 7.38 0.54 12.98
CA ALA A 117 8.64 0.63 13.72
C ALA A 117 8.42 0.69 15.25
N ASP A 118 7.42 1.45 15.71
CA ASP A 118 7.07 1.53 17.13
C ASP A 118 6.49 0.20 17.65
N ILE A 119 5.70 -0.48 16.83
CA ILE A 119 5.13 -1.80 17.15
C ILE A 119 6.25 -2.84 17.24
N SER A 120 7.20 -2.85 16.30
CA SER A 120 8.38 -3.72 16.36
C SER A 120 9.19 -3.53 17.64
N SER A 121 9.23 -2.31 18.19
CA SER A 121 9.88 -2.03 19.47
C SER A 121 9.25 -2.78 20.65
N LYS A 122 7.92 -2.90 20.63
CA LYS A 122 7.13 -3.53 21.70
C LYS A 122 7.24 -5.05 21.63
N VAL A 123 7.34 -5.60 20.42
CA VAL A 123 7.41 -7.05 20.17
C VAL A 123 8.83 -7.59 20.36
N ILE A 124 9.86 -6.88 19.91
CA ILE A 124 11.25 -7.38 19.93
C ILE A 124 12.09 -6.62 20.97
N ASN A 125 12.55 -5.40 20.63
CA ASN A 125 13.27 -4.51 21.55
C ASN A 125 13.42 -3.10 20.96
N LYS A 126 13.89 -2.16 21.79
CA LYS A 126 14.14 -0.76 21.39
C LYS A 126 15.22 -0.58 20.32
N ARG A 127 16.18 -1.51 20.19
CA ARG A 127 17.23 -1.44 19.16
C ARG A 127 16.65 -1.67 17.77
N VAL A 128 15.74 -2.63 17.63
CA VAL A 128 15.05 -2.93 16.37
C VAL A 128 14.24 -1.72 15.88
N ARG A 129 13.59 -0.99 16.79
CA ARG A 129 12.91 0.28 16.46
C ARG A 129 13.85 1.26 15.76
N ILE A 130 15.03 1.50 16.35
CA ILE A 130 16.00 2.44 15.79
C ILE A 130 16.49 1.96 14.42
N MET A 131 16.76 0.66 14.27
CA MET A 131 17.16 0.10 12.98
C MET A 131 16.07 0.29 11.91
N PHE A 132 14.80 0.04 12.24
CA PHE A 132 13.68 0.28 11.33
C PHE A 132 13.52 1.76 10.99
N LEU A 133 13.62 2.67 11.97
CA LEU A 133 13.52 4.11 11.72
C LEU A 133 14.66 4.61 10.81
N ILE A 134 15.89 4.14 11.01
CA ILE A 134 17.02 4.46 10.13
C ILE A 134 16.76 3.92 8.72
N PHE A 135 16.28 2.67 8.61
CA PHE A 135 15.96 2.06 7.32
C PHE A 135 14.88 2.84 6.57
N ILE A 136 13.77 3.18 7.24
CA ILE A 136 12.68 3.98 6.68
C ILE A 136 13.21 5.35 6.24
N MET A 137 14.00 6.03 7.08
CA MET A 137 14.59 7.33 6.75
C MET A 137 15.44 7.26 5.47
N CYS A 138 16.34 6.27 5.37
CA CYS A 138 17.17 6.08 4.17
C CYS A 138 16.31 5.78 2.93
N LEU A 139 15.26 4.97 3.07
CA LEU A 139 14.35 4.64 1.98
C LEU A 139 13.57 5.87 1.51
N THR A 140 13.03 6.67 2.43
CA THR A 140 12.30 7.91 2.11
C THR A 140 13.22 8.92 1.43
N TRP A 141 14.48 9.02 1.87
CA TRP A 141 15.48 9.85 1.20
C TRP A 141 15.71 9.40 -0.25
N LEU A 142 15.91 8.10 -0.46
CA LEU A 142 16.10 7.54 -1.80
C LEU A 142 14.89 7.84 -2.70
N VAL A 143 13.68 7.62 -2.18
CA VAL A 143 12.43 7.90 -2.91
C VAL A 143 12.34 9.38 -3.30
N LEU A 144 12.66 10.30 -2.38
CA LEU A 144 12.69 11.74 -2.67
C LEU A 144 13.69 12.07 -3.79
N ALA A 145 14.89 11.48 -3.74
CA ALA A 145 15.91 11.69 -4.77
C ALA A 145 15.46 11.19 -6.15
N VAL A 146 14.81 10.02 -6.21
CA VAL A 146 14.28 9.47 -7.47
C VAL A 146 13.17 10.35 -8.04
N PHE A 147 12.25 10.85 -7.21
CA PHE A 147 11.20 11.77 -7.66
C PHE A 147 11.78 13.11 -8.14
N ALA A 148 12.74 13.69 -7.42
CA ALA A 148 13.41 14.92 -7.82
C ALA A 148 14.10 14.75 -9.19
N ASN A 149 14.80 13.62 -9.40
CA ASN A 149 15.43 13.31 -10.67
C ASN A 149 14.40 13.12 -11.81
N ALA A 150 13.29 12.44 -11.54
CA ALA A 150 12.22 12.24 -12.52
C ALA A 150 11.58 13.59 -12.94
N ILE A 151 11.28 14.47 -11.98
CA ILE A 151 10.71 15.80 -12.23
C ILE A 151 11.71 16.66 -13.03
N ALA A 152 12.99 16.67 -12.64
CA ALA A 152 14.03 17.39 -13.37
C ALA A 152 14.14 16.92 -14.83
N GLY A 153 14.06 15.60 -15.06
CA GLY A 153 14.03 15.01 -16.40
C GLY A 153 12.82 15.46 -17.21
N LEU A 154 11.64 15.53 -16.59
CA LEU A 154 10.41 16.00 -17.24
C LEU A 154 10.47 17.48 -17.59
N PHE A 155 10.96 18.35 -16.71
CA PHE A 155 11.11 19.78 -16.98
C PHE A 155 12.09 20.07 -18.10
N LYS A 156 13.19 19.31 -18.19
CA LYS A 156 14.12 19.43 -19.33
C LYS A 156 13.47 19.01 -20.65
N LYS A 157 12.60 18.00 -20.63
CA LYS A 157 11.96 17.44 -21.83
C LYS A 157 10.76 18.27 -22.30
N TYR A 158 10.02 18.87 -21.37
CA TYR A 158 8.82 19.67 -21.63
C TYR A 158 8.92 21.04 -20.96
N PRO A 159 9.80 21.94 -21.44
CA PRO A 159 9.99 23.26 -20.85
C PRO A 159 8.73 24.15 -20.91
N THR A 160 7.80 23.83 -21.82
CA THR A 160 6.52 24.53 -21.96
C THR A 160 5.50 24.21 -20.85
N ALA A 161 5.73 23.19 -20.02
CA ALA A 161 4.82 22.83 -18.92
C ALA A 161 4.97 23.74 -17.68
N VAL A 162 6.00 24.58 -17.65
CA VAL A 162 6.33 25.48 -16.53
C VAL A 162 6.08 26.96 -16.89
N LEU A 163 5.67 27.24 -18.14
CA LEU A 163 5.28 28.57 -18.62
C LEU A 163 3.77 28.80 -18.45
#